data_AF-A0A0A1V348-F1
#
_entry.id   AF-A0A0A1V348-F1
#
_cell.length_a   1.000
_cell.length_b   1.000
_cell.length_c   1.000
_cell.angle_alpha   90.00
_cell.angle_beta   90.00
_cell.angle_gamma   90.00
#
_symmetry.space_group_name_H-M   'P 1'
#
loop_
_entity.id
_entity.type
_entity.pdbx_description
1 polymer ?
#
loop_
_entity_poly.entity_id
_entity_poly.type
_entity_poly.pdbx_seq_one_letter_code
_entity_poly.pdbx_strand_id
1 'polypeptide(L)'
;MSDYYTANPSLGYTHFKRSPSIKSEEALDLRGPLEVTGNVESGRGINLEGEIIISGSLDAYGPLTMNGSISCEGEVRAYGNIVVNGVLVASNKIKGFGSLKVSGTLEGNHLEIYGNLSIKGYLKCKSLVVYGSLSLIGPTSTYIAEESEEVAGPKVVREQEPDWDF
;
A
#
# COMPACT_ATOMS: atom_id res chain seq x y z
N MET A 1 21.38 14.10 -35.28
CA MET A 1 20.22 14.88 -35.78
C MET A 1 19.36 15.19 -34.56
N SER A 2 19.23 16.47 -34.26
CA SER A 2 18.61 17.02 -33.06
C SER A 2 17.16 17.39 -33.39
N ASP A 3 16.22 16.61 -32.89
CA ASP A 3 14.79 16.91 -33.04
C ASP A 3 14.34 17.84 -31.91
N TYR A 4 14.03 19.08 -32.29
CA TYR A 4 13.44 20.09 -31.43
C TYR A 4 11.95 19.80 -31.27
N TYR A 5 11.49 19.52 -30.06
CA TYR A 5 10.06 19.52 -29.73
C TYR A 5 9.63 20.92 -29.30
N THR A 6 8.89 21.61 -30.17
CA THR A 6 8.14 22.83 -29.85
C THR A 6 6.97 22.49 -28.93
N ALA A 7 7.01 23.01 -27.70
CA ALA A 7 5.92 22.90 -26.73
C ALA A 7 4.71 23.73 -27.18
N ASN A 8 3.54 23.09 -27.25
CA ASN A 8 2.25 23.73 -27.47
C ASN A 8 1.53 23.82 -26.10
N PRO A 9 1.20 25.01 -25.59
CA PRO A 9 0.74 25.16 -24.21
C PRO A 9 -0.79 25.11 -24.13
N SER A 10 -1.37 23.91 -24.18
CA SER A 10 -2.81 23.74 -23.90
C SER A 10 -3.21 22.29 -23.60
N LEU A 11 -2.73 21.73 -22.49
CA LEU A 11 -3.36 20.60 -21.78
C LEU A 11 -2.61 20.41 -20.46
N GLY A 12 -3.35 20.43 -19.34
CA GLY A 12 -2.79 20.22 -18.01
C GLY A 12 -2.32 18.78 -17.84
N TYR A 13 -1.08 18.50 -18.22
CA TYR A 13 -0.41 17.25 -17.90
C TYR A 13 0.33 17.44 -16.58
N THR A 14 -0.18 16.86 -15.50
CA THR A 14 0.67 16.53 -14.36
C THR A 14 1.76 15.61 -14.89
N HIS A 15 2.97 16.14 -15.02
CA HIS A 15 4.07 15.43 -15.65
C HIS A 15 4.61 14.38 -14.66
N PHE A 16 3.96 13.22 -14.58
CA PHE A 16 4.45 12.11 -13.78
C PHE A 16 5.84 11.72 -14.28
N LYS A 17 6.81 11.57 -13.37
CA LYS A 17 8.07 10.92 -13.72
C LYS A 17 7.71 9.49 -14.07
N ARG A 18 7.89 9.08 -15.34
CA ARG A 18 7.51 7.74 -15.82
C ARG A 18 8.71 6.81 -15.84
N SER A 19 8.58 5.63 -15.24
CA SER A 19 9.62 4.60 -15.21
C SER A 19 9.06 3.27 -15.71
N PRO A 20 9.80 2.48 -16.51
CA PRO A 20 9.34 1.18 -16.96
C PRO A 20 9.23 0.19 -15.80
N SER A 21 10.33 -0.08 -15.10
CA SER A 21 10.38 -0.87 -13.85
C SER A 21 11.48 -0.29 -12.97
N ILE A 22 11.38 -0.49 -11.67
CA ILE A 22 12.38 -0.05 -10.69
C ILE A 22 12.81 -1.27 -9.88
N LYS A 23 14.11 -1.55 -9.86
CA LYS A 23 14.68 -2.66 -9.09
C LYS A 23 15.94 -2.22 -8.36
N SER A 24 16.07 -2.61 -7.10
CA SER A 24 17.25 -2.35 -6.28
C SER A 24 17.46 -3.47 -5.26
N GLU A 25 18.71 -3.83 -4.97
CA GLU A 25 19.04 -4.73 -3.86
C GLU A 25 19.04 -4.00 -2.50
N GLU A 26 19.11 -2.68 -2.53
CA GLU A 26 19.03 -1.79 -1.37
C GLU A 26 17.62 -1.20 -1.21
N ALA A 27 17.40 -0.48 -0.12
CA ALA A 27 16.13 0.19 0.14
C ALA A 27 15.79 1.21 -0.96
N LEU A 28 14.50 1.31 -1.29
CA LEU A 28 13.98 2.25 -2.28
C LEU A 28 13.16 3.35 -1.61
N ASP A 29 13.53 4.61 -1.87
CA ASP A 29 12.73 5.79 -1.55
C ASP A 29 12.21 6.40 -2.85
N LEU A 30 10.91 6.29 -3.10
CA LEU A 30 10.25 6.83 -4.28
C LEU A 30 9.31 7.97 -3.89
N ARG A 31 9.44 9.09 -4.59
CA ARG A 31 8.64 10.31 -4.35
C ARG A 31 7.84 10.66 -5.60
N GLY A 32 6.54 10.89 -5.40
CA GLY A 32 5.60 11.29 -6.43
C GLY A 32 5.66 12.77 -6.79
N PRO A 33 5.04 13.18 -7.91
CA PRO A 33 4.24 12.35 -8.82
C PRO A 33 5.10 11.37 -9.65
N LEU A 34 4.83 10.06 -9.53
CA LEU A 34 5.58 8.98 -10.19
C LEU A 34 4.63 7.95 -10.80
N GLU A 35 4.90 7.54 -12.03
CA GLU A 35 4.21 6.44 -12.70
C GLU A 35 5.22 5.33 -13.02
N VAL A 36 4.95 4.11 -12.58
CA VAL A 36 5.73 2.91 -12.90
C VAL A 36 4.85 1.95 -13.69
N THR A 37 5.16 1.74 -14.97
CA THR A 37 4.33 0.89 -15.84
C THR A 37 4.53 -0.60 -15.61
N GLY A 38 5.61 -0.97 -14.93
CA GLY A 38 6.03 -2.33 -14.62
C GLY A 38 6.23 -2.49 -13.13
N ASN A 39 7.19 -3.34 -12.76
CA ASN A 39 7.35 -3.76 -11.37
C ASN A 39 8.25 -2.81 -10.57
N VAL A 40 7.98 -2.73 -9.27
CA VAL A 40 8.86 -2.12 -8.28
C VAL A 40 9.34 -3.22 -7.33
N GLU A 41 10.63 -3.49 -7.30
CA GLU A 41 11.25 -4.57 -6.51
C GLU A 41 12.40 -4.01 -5.65
N SER A 42 12.40 -4.29 -4.34
CA SER A 42 13.54 -3.99 -3.46
C SER A 42 13.97 -5.21 -2.65
N GLY A 43 15.29 -5.47 -2.62
CA GLY A 43 15.92 -6.44 -1.72
C GLY A 43 15.87 -6.04 -0.23
N ARG A 44 15.38 -4.83 0.09
CA ARG A 44 15.10 -4.36 1.45
C ARG A 44 13.71 -3.73 1.50
N GLY A 45 13.55 -2.65 2.27
CA GLY A 45 12.29 -1.93 2.40
C GLY A 45 12.04 -0.94 1.26
N ILE A 46 10.78 -0.56 1.10
CA ILE A 46 10.34 0.45 0.14
C ILE A 46 9.56 1.52 0.90
N ASN A 47 9.90 2.80 0.68
CA ASN A 47 9.07 3.91 1.09
C ASN A 47 8.55 4.64 -0.15
N LEU A 48 7.23 4.80 -0.21
CA LEU A 48 6.50 5.52 -1.24
C LEU A 48 5.93 6.79 -0.60
N GLU A 49 6.19 7.95 -1.19
CA GLU A 49 5.71 9.25 -0.70
C GLU A 49 5.04 10.05 -1.83
N GLY A 50 3.83 10.56 -1.60
CA GLY A 50 3.09 11.39 -2.55
C GLY A 50 2.12 10.58 -3.43
N GLU A 51 1.92 11.04 -4.67
CA GLU A 51 1.04 10.38 -5.64
C GLU A 51 1.84 9.42 -6.53
N ILE A 52 1.60 8.11 -6.41
CA ILE A 52 2.35 7.09 -7.15
C ILE A 52 1.39 6.06 -7.74
N ILE A 53 1.58 5.76 -9.02
CA ILE A 53 0.81 4.76 -9.76
C ILE A 53 1.77 3.66 -10.20
N ILE A 54 1.43 2.40 -9.90
CA ILE A 54 2.20 1.21 -10.26
C ILE A 54 1.28 0.25 -11.01
N SER A 55 1.51 0.04 -12.30
CA SER A 55 0.73 -0.93 -13.09
C SER A 55 1.19 -2.37 -12.90
N GLY A 56 2.47 -2.58 -12.51
CA GLY A 56 3.00 -3.90 -12.20
C GLY A 56 2.86 -4.29 -10.73
N SER A 57 3.66 -5.26 -10.29
CA SER A 57 3.74 -5.67 -8.89
C SER A 57 4.67 -4.77 -8.07
N LEU A 58 4.40 -4.67 -6.78
CA LEU A 58 5.24 -4.01 -5.79
C LEU A 58 5.73 -5.06 -4.79
N ASP A 59 7.02 -5.41 -4.82
CA ASP A 59 7.61 -6.44 -3.96
C ASP A 59 8.75 -5.86 -3.09
N ALA A 60 8.56 -5.89 -1.77
CA ALA A 60 9.53 -5.47 -0.77
C ALA A 60 9.98 -6.66 0.09
N TYR A 61 11.27 -7.01 0.05
CA TYR A 61 11.84 -8.02 0.95
C TYR A 61 11.94 -7.54 2.42
N GLY A 62 11.74 -6.24 2.66
CA GLY A 62 11.66 -5.62 3.98
C GLY A 62 10.31 -4.96 4.26
N PRO A 63 10.28 -3.92 5.12
CA PRO A 63 9.05 -3.16 5.38
C PRO A 63 8.63 -2.33 4.16
N LEU A 64 7.32 -2.13 4.00
CA LEU A 64 6.73 -1.29 2.96
C LEU A 64 5.94 -0.15 3.61
N THR A 65 6.39 1.08 3.41
CA THR A 65 5.71 2.28 3.90
C THR A 65 5.12 3.06 2.73
N MET A 66 3.83 3.38 2.80
CA MET A 66 3.13 4.15 1.79
C MET A 66 2.50 5.38 2.42
N ASN A 67 2.98 6.56 2.04
CA ASN A 67 2.51 7.84 2.53
C ASN A 67 1.94 8.66 1.37
N GLY A 68 0.65 8.95 1.36
CA GLY A 68 0.00 9.71 0.29
C GLY A 68 -1.07 8.92 -0.46
N SER A 69 -1.15 9.06 -1.78
CA SER A 69 -2.14 8.41 -2.64
C SER A 69 -1.46 7.45 -3.58
N ILE A 70 -1.56 6.15 -3.28
CA ILE A 70 -0.85 5.09 -4.00
C ILE A 70 -1.88 4.18 -4.67
N SER A 71 -1.67 3.90 -5.96
CA SER A 71 -2.44 2.90 -6.71
C SER A 71 -1.52 1.82 -7.24
N CYS A 72 -1.87 0.56 -7.00
CA CYS A 72 -1.16 -0.60 -7.51
C CYS A 72 -2.14 -1.55 -8.20
N GLU A 73 -1.94 -1.82 -9.49
CA GLU A 73 -2.78 -2.76 -10.24
C GLU A 73 -2.36 -4.20 -9.99
N GLY A 74 -1.06 -4.46 -9.82
CA GLY A 74 -0.49 -5.77 -9.52
C GLY A 74 -0.57 -6.17 -8.04
N GLU A 75 0.07 -7.30 -7.71
CA GLU A 75 0.23 -7.74 -6.32
C GLU A 75 1.17 -6.80 -5.56
N VAL A 76 0.75 -6.41 -4.35
CA VAL A 76 1.58 -5.77 -3.35
C VAL A 76 2.03 -6.83 -2.36
N ARG A 77 3.34 -7.05 -2.28
CA ARG A 77 3.96 -8.03 -1.38
C ARG A 77 5.00 -7.35 -0.51
N ALA A 78 4.95 -7.62 0.79
CA ALA A 78 6.01 -7.24 1.71
C ALA A 78 6.32 -8.38 2.68
N TYR A 79 7.61 -8.67 2.82
CA TYR A 79 8.10 -9.65 3.80
C TYR A 79 8.24 -9.04 5.20
N GLY A 80 8.28 -7.72 5.32
CA GLY A 80 8.17 -6.98 6.57
C GLY A 80 6.75 -6.47 6.85
N ASN A 81 6.66 -5.49 7.75
CA ASN A 81 5.41 -4.79 8.04
C ASN A 81 5.01 -3.89 6.87
N ILE A 82 3.70 -3.77 6.64
CA ILE A 82 3.11 -2.81 5.70
C ILE A 82 2.47 -1.68 6.49
N VAL A 83 2.82 -0.44 6.15
CA VAL A 83 2.22 0.75 6.74
C VAL A 83 1.61 1.60 5.64
N VAL A 84 0.32 1.87 5.76
CA VAL A 84 -0.44 2.74 4.85
C VAL A 84 -0.85 3.99 5.61
N ASN A 85 -0.35 5.14 5.18
CA ASN A 85 -0.72 6.46 5.68
C ASN A 85 -1.30 7.27 4.52
N GLY A 86 -2.62 7.49 4.52
CA GLY A 86 -3.33 8.10 3.39
C GLY A 86 -4.21 7.10 2.65
N VAL A 87 -4.12 7.04 1.33
CA VAL A 87 -4.98 6.21 0.47
C VAL A 87 -4.12 5.18 -0.28
N LEU A 88 -4.50 3.91 -0.15
CA LEU A 88 -4.00 2.82 -0.99
C LEU A 88 -5.15 2.17 -1.74
N VAL A 89 -5.03 2.03 -3.04
CA VAL A 89 -5.91 1.21 -3.88
C VAL A 89 -5.08 0.09 -4.52
N ALA A 90 -5.37 -1.15 -4.17
CA ALA A 90 -4.69 -2.34 -4.70
C ALA A 90 -5.67 -3.25 -5.46
N SER A 91 -5.65 -3.22 -6.78
CA SER A 91 -6.65 -3.91 -7.61
C SER A 91 -6.51 -5.44 -7.63
N ASN A 92 -5.44 -6.00 -7.07
CA ASN A 92 -5.22 -7.43 -7.03
C ASN A 92 -5.11 -7.93 -5.58
N LYS A 93 -3.92 -8.31 -5.14
CA LYS A 93 -3.69 -8.89 -3.83
C LYS A 93 -2.70 -8.06 -3.03
N ILE A 94 -2.98 -7.89 -1.75
CA ILE A 94 -2.02 -7.41 -0.75
C ILE A 94 -1.63 -8.61 0.11
N LYS A 95 -0.33 -8.96 0.08
CA LYS A 95 0.24 -10.03 0.89
C LYS A 95 1.31 -9.47 1.82
N GLY A 96 1.03 -9.50 3.12
CA GLY A 96 1.98 -9.08 4.16
C GLY A 96 2.39 -10.27 5.01
N PHE A 97 3.69 -10.54 5.10
CA PHE A 97 4.21 -11.55 6.04
C PHE A 97 4.39 -10.97 7.45
N GLY A 98 4.51 -9.64 7.58
CA GLY A 98 4.44 -8.91 8.84
C GLY A 98 3.02 -8.45 9.19
N SER A 99 2.94 -7.42 10.03
CA SER A 99 1.68 -6.74 10.38
C SER A 99 1.32 -5.69 9.32
N LEU A 100 0.03 -5.43 9.15
CA LEU A 100 -0.51 -4.34 8.32
C LEU A 100 -1.12 -3.27 9.22
N LYS A 101 -0.61 -2.04 9.14
CA LYS A 101 -1.20 -0.85 9.78
C LYS A 101 -1.78 0.06 8.71
N VAL A 102 -3.05 0.41 8.85
CA VAL A 102 -3.76 1.35 7.97
C VAL A 102 -4.14 2.58 8.80
N SER A 103 -3.65 3.74 8.39
CA SER A 103 -4.00 5.06 8.90
C SER A 103 -4.55 5.90 7.74
N GLY A 104 -5.85 5.79 7.47
CA GLY A 104 -6.50 6.35 6.29
C GLY A 104 -7.42 5.34 5.61
N THR A 105 -7.34 5.24 4.29
CA THR A 105 -8.18 4.35 3.47
C THR A 105 -7.34 3.31 2.75
N LEU A 106 -7.73 2.04 2.87
CA LEU A 106 -7.21 0.96 2.06
C LEU A 106 -8.37 0.29 1.33
N GLU A 107 -8.32 0.26 0.01
CA GLU A 107 -9.20 -0.55 -0.82
C GLU A 107 -8.38 -1.59 -1.57
N GLY A 108 -8.76 -2.87 -1.51
CA GLY A 108 -8.13 -3.88 -2.34
C GLY A 108 -8.96 -5.14 -2.50
N ASN A 109 -8.68 -5.96 -3.51
CA ASN A 109 -9.52 -7.14 -3.74
C ASN A 109 -9.25 -8.25 -2.70
N HIS A 110 -8.01 -8.70 -2.58
CA HIS A 110 -7.66 -9.81 -1.67
C HIS A 110 -6.57 -9.38 -0.68
N LEU A 111 -6.84 -9.50 0.63
CA LEU A 111 -5.87 -9.21 1.68
C LEU A 111 -5.51 -10.51 2.41
N GLU A 112 -4.22 -10.83 2.45
CA GLU A 112 -3.67 -11.96 3.20
C GLU A 112 -2.52 -11.48 4.10
N ILE A 113 -2.79 -11.38 5.39
CA ILE A 113 -1.87 -10.82 6.39
C ILE A 113 -1.51 -11.90 7.40
N TYR A 114 -0.24 -12.26 7.48
CA TYR A 114 0.24 -13.27 8.43
C TYR A 114 0.45 -12.72 9.85
N GLY A 115 0.64 -11.40 9.98
CA GLY A 115 0.70 -10.70 11.26
C GLY A 115 -0.65 -10.12 11.71
N ASN A 116 -0.57 -9.06 12.53
CA ASN A 116 -1.74 -8.33 13.00
C ASN A 116 -2.22 -7.32 11.96
N LEU A 117 -3.53 -7.07 11.91
CA LEU A 117 -4.14 -6.00 11.14
C LEU A 117 -4.63 -4.92 12.10
N SER A 118 -4.13 -3.70 11.94
CA SER A 118 -4.56 -2.52 12.70
C SER A 118 -5.13 -1.47 11.76
N ILE A 119 -6.36 -1.04 11.99
CA ILE A 119 -7.09 -0.12 11.11
C ILE A 119 -7.52 1.11 11.91
N LYS A 120 -6.96 2.25 11.55
CA LYS A 120 -7.36 3.59 11.95
C LYS A 120 -7.88 4.32 10.71
N GLY A 121 -9.17 4.19 10.44
CA GLY A 121 -9.83 4.69 9.23
C GLY A 121 -10.67 3.61 8.57
N TYR A 122 -10.58 3.50 7.25
CA TYR A 122 -11.44 2.65 6.45
C TYR A 122 -10.63 1.57 5.72
N LEU A 123 -11.11 0.33 5.77
CA LEU A 123 -10.59 -0.75 4.94
C LEU A 123 -11.74 -1.41 4.18
N LYS A 124 -11.60 -1.58 2.88
CA LYS A 124 -12.54 -2.34 2.06
C LYS A 124 -11.81 -3.40 1.27
N CYS A 125 -12.33 -4.61 1.30
CA CYS A 125 -11.88 -5.68 0.42
C CYS A 125 -12.96 -6.69 0.09
N LYS A 126 -12.68 -7.57 -0.87
CA LYS A 126 -13.55 -8.71 -1.17
C LYS A 126 -13.29 -9.84 -0.20
N SER A 127 -12.03 -10.28 -0.07
CA SER A 127 -11.63 -11.32 0.87
C SER A 127 -10.58 -10.83 1.84
N LEU A 128 -10.80 -11.08 3.13
CA LEU A 128 -9.86 -10.75 4.20
C LEU A 128 -9.41 -12.03 4.91
N VAL A 129 -8.10 -12.29 4.91
CA VAL A 129 -7.48 -13.35 5.71
C VAL A 129 -6.41 -12.73 6.60
N VAL A 130 -6.56 -12.89 7.91
CA VAL A 130 -5.63 -12.40 8.93
C VAL A 130 -5.28 -13.54 9.89
N TYR A 131 -4.02 -13.97 9.91
CA TYR A 131 -3.56 -15.03 10.82
C TYR A 131 -3.23 -14.52 12.22
N GLY A 132 -3.10 -13.20 12.41
CA GLY A 132 -3.00 -12.55 13.71
C GLY A 132 -4.35 -12.00 14.22
N SER A 133 -4.26 -10.94 15.02
CA SER A 133 -5.42 -10.19 15.51
C SER A 133 -5.85 -9.07 14.55
N LEU A 134 -7.13 -8.69 14.60
CA LEU A 134 -7.67 -7.51 13.92
C LEU A 134 -8.05 -6.46 14.96
N SER A 135 -7.52 -5.25 14.82
CA SER A 135 -7.82 -4.13 15.71
C SER A 135 -8.37 -2.93 14.94
N LEU A 136 -9.54 -2.43 15.32
CA LEU A 136 -10.07 -1.13 14.89
C LEU A 136 -9.72 -0.09 15.94
N ILE A 137 -9.19 1.06 15.52
CA ILE A 137 -8.68 2.11 16.41
C ILE A 137 -9.37 3.42 16.13
N GLY A 138 -10.11 3.93 17.11
CA GLY A 138 -10.91 5.15 17.03
C GLY A 138 -12.38 4.87 16.67
N PRO A 139 -13.28 5.80 17.04
CA PRO A 139 -14.73 5.59 16.95
C PRO A 139 -15.27 5.52 15.53
N THR A 140 -14.53 6.02 14.54
CA THR A 140 -14.93 6.06 13.13
C THR A 140 -14.26 4.98 12.28
N SER A 141 -13.44 4.13 12.90
CA SER A 141 -12.70 3.10 12.18
C SER A 141 -13.58 1.91 11.87
N THR A 142 -13.56 1.46 10.62
CA THR A 142 -14.38 0.34 10.17
C THR A 142 -13.70 -0.39 9.03
N TYR A 143 -14.14 -1.63 8.78
CA TYR A 143 -13.76 -2.36 7.60
C TYR A 143 -14.96 -3.08 6.98
N ILE A 144 -14.85 -3.44 5.70
CA ILE A 144 -15.82 -4.23 4.97
C ILE A 144 -15.06 -5.33 4.22
N ALA A 145 -15.44 -6.58 4.44
CA ALA A 145 -15.06 -7.73 3.63
C ALA A 145 -16.32 -8.23 2.90
N GLU A 146 -16.38 -8.06 1.58
CA GLU A 146 -17.61 -8.25 0.80
C GLU A 146 -17.97 -9.72 0.54
N GLU A 147 -16.97 -10.59 0.43
CA GLU A 147 -17.14 -11.99 0.02
C GLU A 147 -16.75 -12.98 1.13
N SER A 148 -15.60 -12.78 1.77
CA SER A 148 -15.14 -13.67 2.85
C SER A 148 -14.26 -12.97 3.88
N GLU A 149 -14.32 -13.48 5.11
CA GLU A 149 -13.50 -12.99 6.21
C GLU A 149 -13.05 -14.14 7.12
N GLU A 150 -11.74 -14.28 7.27
CA GLU A 150 -11.08 -15.22 8.18
C GLU A 150 -10.07 -14.47 9.04
N VAL A 151 -10.33 -14.39 10.35
CA VAL A 151 -9.39 -13.80 11.32
C VAL A 151 -9.14 -14.84 12.41
N ALA A 152 -7.90 -15.31 12.52
CA ALA A 152 -7.54 -16.37 13.46
C ALA A 152 -7.45 -15.87 14.91
N GLY A 153 -7.00 -14.63 15.10
CA GLY A 153 -6.88 -13.99 16.40
C GLY A 153 -8.12 -13.19 16.83
N PRO A 154 -8.03 -12.50 17.97
CA PRO A 154 -9.12 -11.67 18.47
C PRO A 154 -9.40 -10.47 17.54
N LYS A 155 -10.67 -10.07 17.48
CA LYS A 155 -11.13 -8.81 16.88
C LYS A 155 -11.40 -7.81 17.99
N VAL A 156 -10.72 -6.69 18.00
CA VAL A 156 -10.78 -5.71 19.10
C VAL A 156 -11.10 -4.33 18.53
N VAL A 157 -11.98 -3.59 19.18
CA VAL A 157 -12.19 -2.16 18.94
C VAL A 157 -11.60 -1.39 20.10
N ARG A 158 -10.77 -0.39 19.83
CA ARG A 158 -10.14 0.48 20.84
C ARG A 158 -10.37 1.94 20.50
N GLU A 159 -10.46 2.79 21.51
CA GLU A 159 -10.58 4.24 21.30
C GLU A 159 -9.25 4.89 20.90
N GLN A 160 -8.14 4.36 21.41
CA GLN A 160 -6.78 4.87 21.18
C GLN A 160 -5.83 3.72 20.82
N GLU A 161 -4.71 4.05 20.16
CA GLU A 161 -3.63 3.08 19.96
C GLU A 161 -3.13 2.63 21.34
N PRO A 162 -2.82 1.33 21.56
CA PRO A 162 -2.23 0.90 22.82
C PRO A 162 -0.93 1.68 23.06
N ASP A 163 -0.78 2.31 24.24
CA ASP A 163 0.42 3.09 24.60
C ASP A 163 1.71 2.25 24.74
N TRP A 164 1.62 0.93 24.50
CA TRP A 164 2.73 -0.02 24.54
C TRP A 164 3.05 -0.47 23.11
N ASP A 165 3.77 0.39 22.39
CA ASP A 165 4.50 -0.02 21.17
C ASP A 165 5.65 -0.97 21.54
N PHE A 166 5.92 -1.91 20.64
CA PHE A 166 6.89 -3.02 20.71
C PHE A 166 8.35 -2.59 20.90
#